data_AF-A0A0A9Y8X8-F1
#
_entry.id   AF-A0A0A9Y8X8-F1
#
_cell.length_a   1.000
_cell.length_b   1.000
_cell.length_c   1.000
_cell.angle_alpha   90.00
_cell.angle_beta   90.00
_cell.angle_gamma   90.00
#
_symmetry.space_group_name_H-M   'P 1'
#
loop_
_entity.id
_entity.type
_entity.pdbx_description
1 polymer ?
#
loop_
_entity_poly.entity_id
_entity_poly.type
_entity_poly.pdbx_seq_one_letter_code
_entity_poly.pdbx_strand_id
1 'polypeptide(L)'
;NPWNKRFTTGGSSGGDAGLVAYRAVPIGIGSDIGGSLRIPSHYCGVYTLKPTPQRISRRGCVAPTLDGLSGQQNIQVAPGPIANCVEDIVLVMKSWLVPEMSILDPYVPYTGFNTPMYEGAITTYDELVAAPSAPAPSTQGKKLTVGYYTFDGYTDICETGNRAVKLAVDVLRTNGHTCKEFSPPNVESAVYLYMSVFSSDGKMRNILQA
;
A
#
# COMPACT_ATOMS: atom_id res chain seq x y z
N ASN A 1 11.53 14.01 -7.85
CA ASN A 1 11.72 12.56 -7.67
C ASN A 1 13.22 12.29 -7.42
N PRO A 2 13.61 11.46 -6.44
CA PRO A 2 15.04 11.19 -6.16
C PRO A 2 15.79 10.59 -7.35
N TRP A 3 15.10 9.87 -8.24
CA TRP A 3 15.69 9.32 -9.47
C TRP A 3 15.90 10.36 -10.57
N ASN A 4 15.09 11.41 -10.59
CA ASN A 4 15.21 12.52 -11.53
C ASN A 4 14.42 13.75 -11.05
N LYS A 5 15.09 14.89 -10.89
CA LYS A 5 14.48 16.14 -10.42
C LYS A 5 13.41 16.69 -11.37
N ARG A 6 13.38 16.28 -12.64
CA ARG A 6 12.35 16.67 -13.62
C ARG A 6 11.05 15.88 -13.50
N PHE A 7 11.01 14.81 -12.70
CA PHE A 7 9.82 13.98 -12.53
C PHE A 7 9.18 14.17 -11.15
N THR A 8 7.85 14.00 -11.10
CA THR A 8 7.08 13.99 -9.86
C THR A 8 7.44 12.78 -8.99
N THR A 9 7.39 12.96 -7.67
CA THR A 9 7.45 11.84 -6.71
C THR A 9 6.13 11.09 -6.60
N GLY A 10 5.06 11.53 -7.28
CA GLY A 10 3.70 11.06 -7.05
C GLY A 10 3.09 11.73 -5.82
N GLY A 11 1.92 11.27 -5.39
CA GLY A 11 1.28 11.85 -4.20
C GLY A 11 -0.03 11.18 -3.82
N SER A 12 -0.62 11.57 -2.69
CA SER A 12 -0.23 12.73 -1.86
C SER A 12 1.00 12.50 -0.96
N SER A 13 1.38 11.27 -0.62
CA SER A 13 2.56 10.97 0.23
C SER A 13 3.90 11.01 -0.53
N GLY A 14 4.05 11.96 -1.46
CA GLY A 14 5.24 12.09 -2.31
C GLY A 14 6.48 12.59 -1.56
N GLY A 15 6.29 13.34 -0.47
CA GLY A 15 7.37 13.76 0.43
C GLY A 15 8.01 12.56 1.14
N ASP A 16 7.19 11.77 1.84
CA ASP A 16 7.63 10.54 2.51
C ASP A 16 8.30 9.56 1.54
N ALA A 17 7.66 9.23 0.41
CA ALA A 17 8.24 8.30 -0.55
C ALA A 17 9.57 8.81 -1.12
N GLY A 18 9.66 10.11 -1.40
CA GLY A 18 10.90 10.73 -1.87
C GLY A 18 12.02 10.68 -0.82
N LEU A 19 11.71 10.98 0.45
CA LEU A 19 12.69 10.95 1.54
C LEU A 19 13.16 9.53 1.85
N VAL A 20 12.25 8.55 1.89
CA VAL A 20 12.57 7.13 2.09
C VAL A 20 13.46 6.64 0.95
N ALA A 21 13.09 6.91 -0.31
CA ALA A 21 13.87 6.53 -1.48
C ALA A 21 15.26 7.20 -1.53
N TYR A 22 15.37 8.44 -1.03
CA TYR A 22 16.65 9.13 -0.88
C TYR A 22 17.45 8.67 0.35
N ARG A 23 16.95 7.68 1.11
CA ARG A 23 17.53 7.17 2.36
C ARG A 23 17.75 8.26 3.43
N ALA A 24 16.96 9.32 3.38
CA ALA A 24 17.00 10.40 4.37
C ALA A 24 16.28 10.02 5.67
N VAL A 25 15.27 9.15 5.56
CA VAL A 25 14.55 8.55 6.69
C VAL A 25 14.35 7.05 6.43
N PRO A 26 14.31 6.20 7.47
CA PRO A 26 14.11 4.76 7.28
C PRO A 26 12.66 4.43 6.91
N ILE A 27 11.70 5.17 7.50
CA ILE A 27 10.26 4.93 7.39
C ILE A 27 9.55 6.26 7.13
N GLY A 28 8.59 6.24 6.19
CA GLY A 28 7.59 7.28 6.01
C GLY A 28 6.21 6.82 6.47
N ILE A 29 5.35 7.75 6.88
CA ILE A 29 3.97 7.46 7.29
C ILE A 29 3.04 8.31 6.46
N GLY A 30 2.25 7.66 5.61
CA GLY A 30 1.30 8.33 4.73
C GLY A 30 -0.13 7.84 4.92
N SER A 31 -0.98 8.21 3.96
CA SER A 31 -2.37 7.75 3.93
C SER A 31 -2.82 7.54 2.48
N ASP A 32 -3.77 6.63 2.28
CA ASP A 32 -4.24 6.24 0.95
C ASP A 32 -5.77 6.06 0.96
N ILE A 33 -6.42 6.84 0.10
CA ILE A 33 -7.85 6.74 -0.22
C ILE A 33 -8.07 6.32 -1.66
N GLY A 34 -7.22 6.81 -2.58
CA GLY A 34 -7.30 6.54 -4.02
C GLY A 34 -5.97 6.15 -4.66
N GLY A 35 -4.94 5.85 -3.86
CA GLY A 35 -3.59 5.52 -4.35
C GLY A 35 -2.46 6.28 -3.69
N SER A 36 -2.75 7.18 -2.74
CA SER A 36 -1.78 8.15 -2.22
C SER A 36 -0.56 7.59 -1.48
N LEU A 37 -0.56 6.31 -1.12
CA LEU A 37 0.64 5.58 -0.67
C LEU A 37 1.31 4.86 -1.85
N ARG A 38 0.50 4.12 -2.63
CA ARG A 38 0.96 3.21 -3.69
C ARG A 38 1.55 3.95 -4.89
N ILE A 39 0.93 5.04 -5.34
CA ILE A 39 1.40 5.86 -6.46
C ILE A 39 2.78 6.44 -6.18
N PRO A 40 3.01 7.20 -5.08
CA PRO A 40 4.34 7.76 -4.85
C PRO A 40 5.40 6.71 -4.56
N SER A 41 5.02 5.59 -3.92
CA SER A 41 5.96 4.49 -3.69
C SER A 41 6.39 3.82 -4.99
N HIS A 42 5.45 3.61 -5.92
CA HIS A 42 5.75 3.14 -7.27
C HIS A 42 6.68 4.09 -8.03
N TYR A 43 6.40 5.40 -7.99
CA TYR A 43 7.22 6.40 -8.69
C TYR A 43 8.62 6.57 -8.09
N CYS A 44 8.76 6.39 -6.77
CA CYS A 44 10.03 6.55 -6.06
C CYS A 44 10.77 5.23 -5.85
N GLY A 45 10.24 4.09 -6.31
CA GLY A 45 10.93 2.79 -6.21
C GLY A 45 11.06 2.27 -4.78
N VAL A 46 10.05 2.49 -3.95
CA VAL A 46 9.99 2.05 -2.54
C VAL A 46 8.75 1.20 -2.28
N TYR A 47 8.71 0.55 -1.12
CA TYR A 47 7.64 -0.36 -0.72
C TYR A 47 6.63 0.35 0.16
N THR A 48 5.37 -0.09 0.08
CA THR A 48 4.30 0.40 0.95
C THR A 48 3.21 -0.64 1.09
N LEU A 49 2.35 -0.44 2.10
CA LEU A 49 1.11 -1.17 2.27
C LEU A 49 -0.01 -0.16 2.53
N LYS A 50 -1.10 -0.27 1.77
CA LYS A 50 -2.39 0.30 2.17
C LYS A 50 -3.17 -0.79 2.92
N PRO A 51 -3.30 -0.74 4.25
CA PRO A 51 -4.10 -1.70 5.00
C PRO A 51 -5.58 -1.65 4.61
N THR A 52 -6.34 -2.62 5.11
CA THR A 52 -7.80 -2.50 5.16
C THR A 52 -8.15 -1.23 5.94
N PRO A 53 -9.09 -0.40 5.47
CA PRO A 53 -9.55 0.75 6.25
C PRO A 53 -10.00 0.31 7.66
N GLN A 54 -9.82 1.18 8.64
CA GLN A 54 -10.04 0.91 10.08
C GLN A 54 -9.12 -0.17 10.69
N ARG A 55 -8.14 -0.71 9.95
CA ARG A 55 -7.12 -1.59 10.56
C ARG A 55 -6.12 -0.83 11.43
N ILE A 56 -5.86 0.43 11.10
CA ILE A 56 -5.00 1.37 11.82
C ILE A 56 -5.83 2.63 12.13
N SER A 57 -5.63 3.21 13.32
CA SER A 57 -6.32 4.45 13.71
C SER A 57 -5.98 5.60 12.79
N ARG A 58 -7.00 6.40 12.46
CA ARG A 58 -6.86 7.68 11.74
C ARG A 58 -6.95 8.87 12.68
N ARG A 59 -7.02 8.65 13.99
CA ARG A 59 -7.14 9.72 14.96
C ARG A 59 -5.91 10.62 14.86
N GLY A 60 -6.13 11.92 14.65
CA GLY A 60 -5.06 12.90 14.43
C GLY A 60 -4.61 13.06 12.98
N CYS A 61 -5.07 12.20 12.05
CA CYS A 61 -4.86 12.44 10.62
C CYS A 61 -5.74 13.61 10.15
N VAL A 62 -5.12 14.57 9.46
CA VAL A 62 -5.83 15.73 8.89
C VAL A 62 -5.97 15.57 7.38
N ALA A 63 -7.10 16.01 6.85
CA ALA A 63 -7.29 16.09 5.40
C ALA A 63 -6.74 17.41 4.85
N PRO A 64 -6.38 17.48 3.56
CA PRO A 64 -5.82 18.67 2.94
C PRO A 64 -6.86 19.77 2.63
N THR A 65 -8.03 19.76 3.27
CA THR A 65 -9.11 20.74 3.06
C THR A 65 -9.33 21.56 4.32
N LEU A 66 -9.68 22.85 4.17
CA LEU A 66 -9.94 23.79 5.28
C LEU A 66 -11.00 23.25 6.27
N ASP A 67 -11.92 22.44 5.77
CA ASP A 67 -13.03 21.83 6.48
C ASP A 67 -12.78 20.37 6.91
N GLY A 68 -11.63 19.80 6.53
CA GLY A 68 -11.32 18.38 6.66
C GLY A 68 -12.11 17.47 5.70
N LEU A 69 -11.87 16.16 5.78
CA LEU A 69 -12.72 15.09 5.22
C LEU A 69 -14.00 14.88 6.06
N SER A 70 -14.43 15.91 6.79
CA SER A 70 -15.50 15.85 7.77
C SER A 70 -16.77 15.27 7.14
N GLY A 71 -17.25 14.17 7.70
CA GLY A 71 -18.46 13.49 7.25
C GLY A 71 -18.30 12.48 6.11
N GLN A 72 -17.12 12.36 5.46
CA GLN A 72 -16.92 11.33 4.44
C GLN A 72 -16.63 9.97 5.11
N GLN A 73 -17.51 9.00 4.91
CA GLN A 73 -17.48 7.71 5.61
C GLN A 73 -17.51 6.50 4.67
N ASN A 74 -17.94 6.67 3.42
CA ASN A 74 -18.13 5.54 2.50
C ASN A 74 -16.80 5.00 1.93
N ILE A 75 -15.86 5.88 1.59
CA ILE A 75 -14.55 5.52 1.02
C ILE A 75 -13.49 5.91 2.04
N GLN A 76 -13.24 5.00 2.97
CA GLN A 76 -12.39 5.31 4.11
C GLN A 76 -10.91 5.36 3.73
N VAL A 77 -10.25 6.46 4.10
CA VAL A 77 -8.78 6.58 4.10
C VAL A 77 -8.15 5.44 4.92
N ALA A 78 -6.98 4.97 4.52
CA ALA A 78 -6.17 4.04 5.31
C ALA A 78 -4.75 4.60 5.51
N PRO A 79 -4.30 4.82 6.77
CA PRO A 79 -2.90 5.11 7.07
C PRO A 79 -2.02 3.90 6.78
N GLY A 80 -0.79 4.13 6.35
CA GLY A 80 0.12 3.03 6.00
C GLY A 80 1.58 3.47 5.97
N PRO A 81 2.51 2.52 6.15
CA PRO A 81 3.95 2.80 6.11
C PRO A 81 4.49 2.83 4.68
N ILE A 82 5.59 3.55 4.49
CA ILE A 82 6.45 3.52 3.30
C ILE A 82 7.87 3.20 3.77
N ALA A 83 8.54 2.26 3.12
CA ALA A 83 9.87 1.79 3.52
C ALA A 83 10.70 1.28 2.33
N ASN A 84 11.99 1.01 2.57
CA ASN A 84 12.91 0.51 1.55
C ASN A 84 12.90 -1.03 1.38
N CYS A 85 12.21 -1.75 2.26
CA CYS A 85 12.01 -3.20 2.15
C CYS A 85 10.65 -3.61 2.74
N VAL A 86 10.23 -4.85 2.49
CA VAL A 86 8.95 -5.38 3.00
C VAL A 86 9.02 -5.64 4.50
N GLU A 87 10.20 -5.98 5.02
CA GLU A 87 10.42 -6.29 6.42
C GLU A 87 10.20 -5.09 7.33
N ASP A 88 10.58 -3.90 6.87
CA ASP A 88 10.30 -2.64 7.55
C ASP A 88 8.81 -2.32 7.57
N ILE A 89 8.08 -2.61 6.48
CA ILE A 89 6.60 -2.48 6.45
C ILE A 89 5.98 -3.37 7.54
N VAL A 90 6.51 -4.57 7.71
CA VAL A 90 6.03 -5.55 8.69
C VAL A 90 6.32 -5.11 10.11
N LEU A 91 7.54 -4.64 10.35
CA LEU A 91 7.95 -4.10 11.63
C LEU A 91 7.00 -2.99 12.08
N VAL A 92 6.70 -2.05 11.18
CA VAL A 92 5.76 -0.96 11.48
C VAL A 92 4.35 -1.51 11.73
N MET A 93 3.85 -2.42 10.89
CA MET A 93 2.53 -3.01 11.08
C MET A 93 2.41 -3.79 12.40
N LYS A 94 3.46 -4.51 12.82
CA LYS A 94 3.53 -5.17 14.14
C LYS A 94 3.48 -4.15 15.28
N SER A 95 4.18 -3.02 15.13
CA SER A 95 4.19 -1.95 16.15
C SER A 95 2.86 -1.23 16.30
N TRP A 96 2.05 -1.14 15.23
CA TRP A 96 0.74 -0.50 15.28
C TRP A 96 -0.39 -1.45 15.68
N LEU A 97 -0.28 -2.74 15.37
CA LEU A 97 -1.29 -3.74 15.66
C LEU A 97 -1.17 -4.31 17.07
N VAL A 98 -1.17 -3.39 18.04
CA VAL A 98 -1.09 -3.63 19.49
C VAL A 98 -2.40 -3.21 20.18
N PRO A 99 -2.74 -3.77 21.36
CA PRO A 99 -4.00 -3.47 22.05
C PRO A 99 -4.22 -1.98 22.32
N GLU A 100 -3.15 -1.23 22.57
CA GLU A 100 -3.17 0.20 22.87
C GLU A 100 -3.80 1.02 21.75
N MET A 101 -3.65 0.59 20.49
CA MET A 101 -4.29 1.24 19.34
C MET A 101 -5.82 1.29 19.51
N SER A 102 -6.42 0.17 19.90
CA SER A 102 -7.87 0.04 20.10
C SER A 102 -8.34 0.64 21.42
N ILE A 103 -7.48 0.70 22.44
CA ILE A 103 -7.77 1.41 23.70
C ILE A 103 -7.88 2.92 23.45
N LEU A 104 -6.98 3.47 22.62
CA LEU A 104 -6.95 4.90 22.29
C LEU A 104 -7.96 5.29 21.21
N ASP A 105 -8.36 4.37 20.36
CA ASP A 105 -9.40 4.56 19.34
C ASP A 105 -10.33 3.33 19.27
N PRO A 106 -11.47 3.35 20.00
CA PRO A 106 -12.37 2.19 20.09
C PRO A 106 -13.09 1.85 18.78
N TYR A 107 -12.97 2.69 17.74
CA TYR A 107 -13.48 2.38 16.40
C TYR A 107 -12.53 1.50 15.57
N VAL A 108 -11.34 1.23 16.07
CA VAL A 108 -10.36 0.32 15.45
C VAL A 108 -10.42 -1.02 16.17
N PRO A 109 -10.90 -2.10 15.51
CA PRO A 109 -10.95 -3.42 16.12
C PRO A 109 -9.54 -3.96 16.34
N TYR A 110 -9.27 -4.44 17.56
CA TYR A 110 -8.02 -5.14 17.84
C TYR A 110 -8.08 -6.55 17.24
N THR A 111 -7.33 -6.76 16.16
CA THR A 111 -7.17 -8.09 15.54
C THR A 111 -5.78 -8.68 15.75
N GLY A 112 -4.87 -7.92 16.35
CA GLY A 112 -3.43 -8.22 16.39
C GLY A 112 -2.78 -8.32 15.00
N PHE A 113 -1.47 -8.58 15.01
CA PHE A 113 -0.72 -9.04 13.86
C PHE A 113 -0.70 -10.58 13.86
N ASN A 114 -1.13 -11.22 12.76
CA ASN A 114 -1.10 -12.67 12.64
C ASN A 114 0.32 -13.14 12.30
N THR A 115 1.15 -13.18 13.33
CA THR A 115 2.55 -13.57 13.25
C THR A 115 2.75 -14.96 12.63
N PRO A 116 2.01 -16.02 12.99
CA PRO A 116 2.14 -17.34 12.35
C PRO A 116 1.81 -17.36 10.85
N MET A 117 0.89 -16.50 10.39
CA MET A 117 0.61 -16.37 8.94
C MET A 117 1.78 -15.73 8.19
N TYR A 118 2.66 -15.00 8.89
CA TYR A 118 3.73 -14.21 8.32
C TYR A 118 5.13 -14.78 8.58
N GLU A 119 5.33 -15.46 9.71
CA GLU A 119 6.56 -16.14 10.07
C GLU A 119 6.83 -17.26 9.08
N GLY A 120 8.04 -17.25 8.50
CA GLY A 120 8.40 -18.09 7.37
C GLY A 120 7.79 -17.66 6.03
N ALA A 121 7.21 -16.47 5.92
CA ALA A 121 7.05 -15.78 4.63
C ALA A 121 8.06 -14.63 4.48
N ILE A 122 8.78 -14.27 5.57
CA ILE A 122 9.80 -13.22 5.60
C ILE A 122 10.99 -13.54 6.50
N THR A 123 12.16 -13.02 6.14
CA THR A 123 13.39 -13.05 6.93
C THR A 123 13.20 -12.16 8.15
N THR A 124 13.44 -12.68 9.35
CA THR A 124 13.35 -11.86 10.57
C THR A 124 14.40 -10.76 10.56
N TYR A 125 14.19 -9.69 11.34
CA TYR A 125 15.17 -8.61 11.45
C TYR A 125 16.54 -9.13 11.92
N ASP A 126 16.56 -10.05 12.88
CA ASP A 126 17.80 -10.67 13.37
C ASP A 126 18.49 -11.52 12.28
N GLU A 127 17.73 -12.24 11.46
CA GLU A 127 18.25 -12.99 10.31
C GLU A 127 18.79 -12.08 9.19
N LEU A 128 18.15 -10.93 8.94
CA LEU A 128 18.60 -9.92 7.99
C LEU A 128 19.93 -9.28 8.40
N VAL A 129 20.08 -8.94 9.69
CA VAL A 129 21.32 -8.37 10.25
C VAL A 129 22.42 -9.43 10.26
N ALA A 130 22.09 -10.69 10.56
CA ALA A 130 23.05 -11.78 10.60
C ALA A 130 23.52 -12.24 9.20
N ALA A 131 22.68 -12.13 8.16
CA ALA A 131 22.99 -12.58 6.80
C ALA A 131 22.39 -11.65 5.72
N PRO A 132 23.03 -10.50 5.42
CA PRO A 132 22.53 -9.50 4.47
C PRO A 132 22.39 -10.00 3.01
N SER A 133 23.05 -11.11 2.68
CA SER A 133 23.04 -11.75 1.35
C SER A 133 22.24 -13.05 1.32
N ALA A 134 21.44 -13.34 2.36
CA ALA A 134 20.60 -14.54 2.39
C ALA A 134 19.53 -14.49 1.27
N PRO A 135 19.18 -15.65 0.68
CA PRO A 135 18.14 -15.72 -0.33
C PRO A 135 16.80 -15.20 0.23
N ALA A 136 15.98 -14.64 -0.67
CA ALA A 136 14.67 -14.14 -0.32
C ALA A 136 13.85 -15.21 0.43
N PRO A 137 13.04 -14.80 1.42
CA PRO A 137 12.31 -15.72 2.26
C PRO A 137 11.39 -16.64 1.45
N SER A 138 11.47 -17.92 1.74
CA SER A 138 10.68 -19.02 1.15
C SER A 138 9.37 -19.12 1.91
N THR A 139 8.22 -19.24 1.23
CA THR A 139 6.85 -19.32 1.79
C THR A 139 6.55 -20.56 2.67
N GLN A 140 7.50 -21.06 3.45
CA GLN A 140 7.45 -22.39 4.11
C GLN A 140 7.03 -23.51 3.15
N GLY A 141 7.41 -23.41 1.86
CA GLY A 141 6.98 -24.36 0.84
C GLY A 141 5.49 -24.29 0.45
N LYS A 142 4.69 -23.40 1.07
CA LYS A 142 3.28 -23.20 0.71
C LYS A 142 3.19 -22.59 -0.68
N LYS A 143 2.67 -23.37 -1.64
CA LYS A 143 2.41 -22.89 -2.99
C LYS A 143 1.13 -22.06 -2.99
N LEU A 144 1.23 -20.86 -3.56
CA LEU A 144 0.13 -19.89 -3.62
C LEU A 144 -0.58 -19.99 -4.97
N THR A 145 -1.87 -19.64 -4.99
CA THR A 145 -2.57 -19.32 -6.22
C THR A 145 -2.68 -17.81 -6.33
N VAL A 146 -2.06 -17.22 -7.35
CA VAL A 146 -1.96 -15.77 -7.54
C VAL A 146 -2.71 -15.40 -8.81
N GLY A 147 -3.76 -14.58 -8.66
CA GLY A 147 -4.40 -13.91 -9.79
C GLY A 147 -3.54 -12.74 -10.29
N TYR A 148 -3.42 -12.56 -11.59
CA TYR A 148 -2.73 -11.40 -12.18
C TYR A 148 -3.50 -10.84 -13.38
N TYR A 149 -3.32 -9.55 -13.66
CA TYR A 149 -3.76 -8.90 -14.89
C TYR A 149 -2.69 -7.93 -15.36
N THR A 150 -2.73 -7.65 -16.66
CA THR A 150 -1.89 -6.64 -17.33
C THR A 150 -2.70 -5.46 -17.83
N PHE A 151 -4.02 -5.59 -17.82
CA PHE A 151 -4.97 -4.56 -18.16
C PHE A 151 -6.22 -4.76 -17.32
N ASP A 152 -6.74 -3.68 -16.76
CA ASP A 152 -7.94 -3.70 -15.91
C ASP A 152 -9.22 -3.41 -16.70
N GLY A 153 -9.14 -3.15 -18.02
CA GLY A 153 -10.31 -2.77 -18.82
C GLY A 153 -10.61 -1.27 -18.81
N TYR A 154 -9.84 -0.44 -18.10
CA TYR A 154 -10.11 0.98 -17.93
C TYR A 154 -8.89 1.87 -18.15
N THR A 155 -7.74 1.54 -17.54
CA THR A 155 -6.50 2.32 -17.66
C THR A 155 -5.45 1.52 -18.40
N ASP A 156 -4.96 2.06 -19.51
CA ASP A 156 -3.80 1.49 -20.19
C ASP A 156 -2.55 1.63 -19.31
N ILE A 157 -1.80 0.54 -19.20
CA ILE A 157 -0.49 0.52 -18.56
C ILE A 157 0.60 0.64 -19.63
N CYS A 158 1.67 1.36 -19.31
CA CYS A 158 2.83 1.44 -20.19
C CYS A 158 3.48 0.06 -20.39
N GLU A 159 4.17 -0.13 -21.51
CA GLU A 159 4.84 -1.39 -21.86
C GLU A 159 5.82 -1.86 -20.78
N THR A 160 6.50 -0.93 -20.11
CA THR A 160 7.42 -1.23 -19.01
C THR A 160 6.70 -1.76 -17.77
N GLY A 161 5.51 -1.24 -17.46
CA GLY A 161 4.68 -1.74 -16.37
C GLY A 161 4.14 -3.13 -16.68
N ASN A 162 3.67 -3.34 -17.91
CA ASN A 162 3.27 -4.66 -18.42
C ASN A 162 4.39 -5.70 -18.30
N ARG A 163 5.60 -5.33 -18.72
CA ARG A 163 6.77 -6.19 -18.60
C ARG A 163 7.10 -6.51 -17.14
N ALA A 164 7.01 -5.54 -16.24
CA ALA A 164 7.30 -5.74 -14.82
C ALA A 164 6.35 -6.77 -14.18
N VAL A 165 5.05 -6.68 -14.47
CA VAL A 165 4.07 -7.67 -13.97
C VAL A 165 4.38 -9.06 -14.50
N LYS A 166 4.66 -9.21 -15.80
CA LYS A 166 4.99 -10.51 -16.41
C LYS A 166 6.25 -11.13 -15.81
N LEU A 167 7.30 -10.34 -15.60
CA LEU A 167 8.53 -10.81 -14.94
C LEU A 167 8.26 -11.30 -13.51
N ALA A 168 7.45 -10.58 -12.73
CA ALA A 168 7.06 -11.02 -11.39
C ALA A 168 6.27 -12.34 -11.41
N VAL A 169 5.35 -12.48 -12.36
CA VAL A 169 4.59 -13.73 -12.57
C VAL A 169 5.51 -14.89 -12.95
N ASP A 170 6.49 -14.66 -13.81
CA ASP A 170 7.45 -15.70 -14.21
C ASP A 170 8.30 -16.15 -13.01
N VAL A 171 8.79 -15.21 -12.19
CA VAL A 171 9.51 -15.54 -10.94
C VAL A 171 8.62 -16.35 -10.00
N LEU A 172 7.35 -15.99 -9.83
CA LEU A 172 6.41 -16.76 -9.00
C LEU A 172 6.20 -18.19 -9.56
N ARG A 173 6.05 -18.34 -10.88
CA ARG A 173 5.92 -19.66 -11.52
C ARG A 173 7.17 -20.51 -11.35
N THR A 174 8.36 -19.93 -11.54
CA THR A 174 9.64 -20.61 -11.32
C THR A 174 9.80 -21.09 -9.88
N ASN A 175 9.26 -20.34 -8.91
CA ASN A 175 9.21 -20.74 -7.51
C ASN A 175 8.05 -21.71 -7.17
N GLY A 176 7.34 -22.23 -8.18
CA GLY A 176 6.31 -23.24 -8.06
C GLY A 176 4.94 -22.73 -7.60
N HIS A 177 4.69 -21.42 -7.66
CA HIS A 177 3.36 -20.85 -7.42
C HIS A 177 2.48 -21.01 -8.67
N THR A 178 1.16 -21.13 -8.46
CA THR A 178 0.17 -21.17 -9.53
C THR A 178 -0.25 -19.75 -9.87
N CYS A 179 0.07 -19.25 -11.07
CA CYS A 179 -0.33 -17.92 -11.51
C CYS A 179 -1.41 -18.00 -12.60
N LYS A 180 -2.58 -17.42 -12.34
CA LYS A 180 -3.74 -17.42 -13.24
C LYS A 180 -4.06 -16.00 -13.66
N GLU A 181 -4.29 -15.83 -14.96
CA GLU A 181 -4.83 -14.56 -15.44
C GLU A 181 -6.24 -14.35 -14.86
N PHE A 182 -6.53 -13.12 -14.46
CA PHE A 182 -7.77 -12.73 -13.81
C PHE A 182 -8.15 -11.33 -14.23
N SER A 183 -9.33 -11.15 -14.82
CA SER A 183 -9.86 -9.82 -15.15
C SER A 183 -10.78 -9.34 -14.03
N PRO A 184 -10.47 -8.22 -13.35
CA PRO A 184 -11.39 -7.63 -12.39
C PRO A 184 -12.72 -7.27 -13.08
N PRO A 185 -13.88 -7.68 -12.52
CA PRO A 185 -15.16 -7.38 -13.14
C PRO A 185 -15.57 -5.91 -12.93
N ASN A 186 -16.25 -5.32 -13.91
CA ASN A 186 -16.94 -4.03 -13.80
C ASN A 186 -16.04 -2.85 -13.35
N VAL A 187 -14.80 -2.78 -13.82
CA VAL A 187 -13.83 -1.73 -13.38
C VAL A 187 -14.31 -0.32 -13.69
N GLU A 188 -14.84 -0.07 -14.89
CA GLU A 188 -15.40 1.24 -15.24
C GLU A 188 -16.51 1.67 -14.28
N SER A 189 -17.46 0.78 -13.98
CA SER A 189 -18.51 1.04 -13.00
C SER A 189 -17.95 1.26 -11.60
N ALA A 190 -16.90 0.52 -11.20
CA ALA A 190 -16.25 0.72 -9.91
C ALA A 190 -15.56 2.08 -9.81
N VAL A 191 -14.91 2.55 -10.88
CA VAL A 191 -14.30 3.89 -10.95
C VAL A 191 -15.38 4.97 -10.91
N TYR A 192 -16.45 4.80 -11.68
CA TYR A 192 -17.59 5.72 -11.66
C TYR A 192 -18.22 5.83 -10.28
N LEU A 193 -18.46 4.69 -9.61
CA LEU A 193 -18.99 4.65 -8.25
C LEU A 193 -18.02 5.26 -7.24
N TYR A 194 -16.73 4.97 -7.36
CA TYR A 194 -15.70 5.58 -6.52
C TYR A 194 -15.76 7.10 -6.62
N MET A 195 -15.74 7.66 -7.84
CA MET A 195 -15.78 9.11 -8.04
C MET A 195 -17.10 9.70 -7.55
N SER A 196 -18.24 9.08 -7.89
CA SER A 196 -19.57 9.57 -7.52
C SER A 196 -19.80 9.59 -6.01
N VAL A 197 -19.43 8.52 -5.31
CA VAL A 197 -19.56 8.44 -3.85
C VAL A 197 -18.58 9.40 -3.19
N PHE A 198 -17.32 9.41 -3.64
CA PHE A 198 -16.29 10.29 -3.10
C PHE A 198 -16.68 11.76 -3.21
N SER A 199 -17.25 12.19 -4.34
CA SER A 199 -17.64 13.59 -4.57
C SER A 199 -19.02 13.96 -4.01
N SER A 200 -19.81 13.01 -3.52
CA SER A 200 -21.15 13.28 -2.95
C SER A 200 -21.21 13.16 -1.42
N ASP A 201 -20.20 12.52 -0.83
CA ASP A 201 -20.13 12.17 0.58
C ASP A 201 -19.41 13.22 1.45
N GLY A 202 -19.93 13.45 2.66
CA GLY A 202 -19.44 14.46 3.57
C GLY A 202 -19.22 15.84 2.94
N LYS A 203 -18.16 16.53 3.37
CA LYS A 203 -17.74 17.82 2.82
C LYS A 203 -16.90 17.72 1.53
N MET A 204 -16.84 16.56 0.89
CA MET A 204 -16.08 16.36 -0.36
C MET A 204 -16.81 16.84 -1.62
N ARG A 205 -18.04 17.35 -1.46
CA ARG A 205 -18.86 17.96 -2.53
C ARG A 205 -18.19 19.11 -3.27
N ASN A 206 -17.25 19.79 -2.61
CA ASN A 206 -16.58 20.97 -3.15
C ASN A 206 -15.23 20.65 -3.81
N ILE A 207 -14.78 19.40 -3.85
CA ILE A 207 -13.45 19.07 -4.41
C ILE A 207 -13.37 19.27 -5.94
N LEU A 208 -14.52 19.36 -6.61
CA LEU A 208 -14.63 19.75 -8.03
C LEU A 208 -14.69 21.28 -8.23
N GLN A 209 -14.81 22.06 -7.14
CA GLN A 209 -14.91 23.52 -7.15
C GLN A 209 -13.64 24.22 -6.66
N ALA A 210 -12.65 23.47 -6.17
CA ALA A 210 -11.34 23.94 -5.72
C ALA A 210 -10.27 23.70 -6.80
#